data_AF-A0A9P7G6K9-F1
#
_entry.id   AF-A0A9P7G6K9-F1
#
_cell.length_a   1.000
_cell.length_b   1.000
_cell.length_c   1.000
_cell.angle_alpha   90.00
_cell.angle_beta   90.00
_cell.angle_gamma   90.00
#
_symmetry.space_group_name_H-M   'P 1'
#
loop_
_entity.id
_entity.type
_entity.pdbx_description
1 polymer ?
#
loop_
_entity_poly.entity_id
_entity_poly.type
_entity_poly.pdbx_seq_one_letter_code
_entity_poly.pdbx_strand_id
1 'polypeptide(L)'
;MPTIRELEDLIIDAIYLDILRGKLDQKEQQLEVEYTMGRDLEPERLEEVLAALQNWADTTTAVLKTLDEKIQEIASTGAAVKLAEEEHEKALQANLKEVFDKQKEKALGGGGGGLMGRRGLQHHMGHSERDRDPMHMDVDEPPETSKGKNRKREIPFLIAIYFSLRRASQEAQSKTRKRNRF
;
A
#
# COMPACT_ATOMS: atom_id res chain seq x y z
N MET A 1 13.16 22.03 44.71
CA MET A 1 12.02 22.64 43.99
C MET A 1 10.74 22.25 44.71
N PRO A 2 10.23 23.10 45.61
CA PRO A 2 9.12 22.76 46.52
C PRO A 2 7.74 22.78 45.85
N THR A 3 7.55 23.43 44.70
CA THR A 3 6.23 23.52 44.05
C THR A 3 6.30 23.27 42.54
N ILE A 4 5.20 22.73 41.99
CA ILE A 4 5.05 22.45 40.55
C ILE A 4 5.15 23.75 39.73
N ARG A 5 4.68 24.89 40.27
CA ARG A 5 4.76 26.18 39.58
C ARG A 5 6.17 26.68 39.39
N GLU A 6 7.04 26.53 40.40
CA GLU A 6 8.44 26.92 40.26
C GLU A 6 9.18 26.07 39.22
N LEU A 7 8.80 24.79 39.07
CA LEU A 7 9.32 23.94 38.00
C LEU A 7 8.83 24.40 36.62
N GLU A 8 7.54 24.73 36.50
CA GLU A 8 6.97 25.25 35.25
C GLU A 8 7.63 26.57 34.85
N ASP A 9 7.81 27.50 35.78
CA ASP A 9 8.46 28.79 35.54
C ASP A 9 9.91 28.60 35.05
N LEU A 10 10.66 27.66 35.63
CA LEU A 10 12.01 27.30 35.17
C LEU A 10 12.04 26.67 33.78
N ILE A 11 11.07 25.81 33.46
CA ILE A 11 10.93 25.22 32.12
C ILE A 11 10.61 26.32 31.12
N ILE A 12 9.73 27.24 31.47
CA ILE A 12 9.36 28.39 30.65
C ILE A 12 10.59 29.27 30.40
N ASP A 13 11.35 29.61 31.44
CA ASP A 13 12.60 30.38 31.30
C ASP A 13 13.61 29.68 30.39
N ALA A 14 13.77 28.36 30.53
CA ALA A 14 14.68 27.59 29.69
C ALA A 14 14.22 27.52 28.20
N ILE A 15 12.91 27.56 27.94
CA ILE A 15 12.35 27.71 26.59
C ILE A 15 12.64 29.12 26.06
N TYR A 16 12.44 30.15 26.88
CA TYR A 16 12.72 31.55 26.50
C TYR A 16 14.20 31.81 26.23
N LEU A 17 15.10 31.09 26.90
CA LEU A 17 16.54 31.15 26.68
C LEU A 17 17.01 30.26 25.51
N ASP A 18 16.09 29.64 24.76
CA ASP A 18 16.37 28.74 23.62
C ASP A 18 17.22 27.49 23.97
N ILE A 19 17.28 27.12 25.25
CA ILE A 19 18.02 25.94 25.73
C ILE A 19 17.27 24.66 25.34
N LEU A 20 15.94 24.70 25.43
CA LEU A 20 15.06 23.58 25.10
C LEU A 20 13.85 24.05 24.28
N ARG A 21 13.41 23.21 23.34
CA ARG A 21 12.15 23.39 22.61
C ARG A 21 11.24 22.21 22.89
N GLY A 22 10.00 22.51 23.26
CA GLY A 22 9.05 21.48 23.65
C GLY A 22 7.70 22.04 24.05
N LYS A 23 6.80 21.15 24.44
CA LYS A 23 5.46 21.49 24.93
C LYS A 23 5.22 20.86 26.29
N LEU A 24 4.67 21.65 27.20
CA LEU A 24 4.24 21.17 28.51
C LEU A 24 2.83 20.58 28.40
N ASP A 25 2.70 19.29 28.69
CA ASP A 25 1.41 18.63 28.88
C ASP A 25 1.10 18.56 30.38
N GLN A 26 0.29 19.52 30.84
CA GLN A 26 -0.09 19.62 32.25
C GLN A 26 -1.02 18.49 32.70
N LYS A 27 -1.77 17.88 31.77
CA LYS A 27 -2.73 16.83 32.11
C LYS A 27 -2.01 15.53 32.43
N GLU A 28 -1.00 15.19 31.64
CA GLU A 28 -0.17 14.00 31.83
C GLU A 28 1.07 14.26 32.70
N GLN A 29 1.25 15.51 33.17
CA GLN A 29 2.38 15.99 33.97
C GLN A 29 3.74 15.69 33.32
N GLN A 30 3.83 15.94 32.01
CA GLN A 30 5.00 15.61 31.19
C GLN A 30 5.44 16.79 30.32
N LEU A 31 6.74 16.88 30.09
CA LEU A 31 7.33 17.79 29.11
C LEU A 31 7.71 17.00 27.86
N GLU A 32 7.08 17.31 26.74
CA GLU A 32 7.46 16.76 25.44
C GLU A 32 8.55 17.62 24.83
N VAL A 33 9.76 17.07 24.76
CA VAL A 33 10.95 17.77 24.28
C VAL A 33 11.22 17.41 22.84
N GLU A 34 11.23 18.41 21.95
CA GLU A 34 11.56 18.26 20.53
C GLU A 34 13.06 18.47 20.28
N TYR A 35 13.67 19.41 20.99
CA TYR A 35 15.08 19.74 20.84
C TYR A 35 15.67 20.22 22.17
N THR A 36 16.95 19.91 22.39
CA THR A 36 17.75 20.45 23.50
C THR A 36 19.16 20.72 23.03
N MET A 37 19.80 21.72 23.63
CA MET A 37 21.24 21.89 23.47
C MET A 37 22.02 20.84 24.27
N GLY A 38 23.06 20.26 23.67
CA GLY A 38 24.02 19.40 24.37
C GLY A 38 24.91 20.27 25.27
N ARG A 39 24.79 20.12 26.60
CA ARG A 39 25.55 20.93 27.56
C ARG A 39 26.89 20.30 27.93
N ASP A 40 26.89 19.02 28.27
CA ASP A 40 28.06 18.32 28.81
C ASP A 40 28.33 17.05 27.99
N LEU A 41 29.61 16.83 27.67
CA LEU A 41 30.11 15.59 27.08
C LEU A 41 31.24 15.08 27.97
N GLU A 42 30.97 14.01 28.71
CA GLU A 42 32.00 13.31 29.47
C GLU A 42 32.81 12.42 28.52
N PRO A 43 34.16 12.42 28.56
CA PRO A 43 34.98 11.71 27.59
C PRO A 43 34.72 10.20 27.55
N GLU A 44 34.31 9.59 28.66
CA GLU A 44 33.92 8.17 28.72
C GLU A 44 32.60 7.86 28.00
N ARG A 45 31.71 8.85 27.85
CA ARG A 45 30.41 8.71 27.16
C ARG A 45 30.49 8.94 25.66
N LEU A 46 31.62 9.44 25.16
CA LEU A 46 31.79 9.73 23.74
C LEU A 46 31.70 8.47 22.88
N GLU A 47 32.27 7.36 23.34
CA GLU A 47 32.22 6.07 22.65
C GLU A 47 30.77 5.54 22.57
N GLU A 48 29.97 5.72 23.62
CA GLU A 48 28.55 5.34 23.63
C GLU A 48 27.74 6.16 22.62
N VAL A 49 27.97 7.49 22.56
CA VAL A 49 27.30 8.37 21.59
C VAL A 49 27.70 8.00 20.16
N LEU A 50 28.99 7.71 19.92
CA LEU A 50 29.48 7.26 18.61
C LEU A 50 28.83 5.93 18.21
N ALA A 51 28.78 4.96 19.12
CA ALA A 51 28.13 3.67 18.88
C ALA A 51 26.63 3.84 18.58
N ALA A 52 25.93 4.72 19.31
CA ALA A 52 24.52 5.01 19.05
C ALA A 52 24.30 5.64 17.66
N LEU A 53 25.18 6.57 17.25
CA LEU A 53 25.12 7.18 15.92
C LEU A 53 25.43 6.16 14.80
N GLN A 54 26.41 5.29 15.00
CA GLN A 54 26.72 4.20 14.05
C GLN A 54 25.54 3.24 13.92
N ASN A 55 24.98 2.78 15.03
CA ASN A 55 23.81 1.90 15.02
C ASN A 55 22.62 2.55 14.29
N TRP A 56 22.41 3.85 14.48
CA TRP A 56 21.35 4.58 13.77
C TRP A 56 21.62 4.69 12.27
N ALA A 57 22.86 4.98 11.87
CA ALA A 57 23.27 5.00 10.47
C ALA A 57 23.14 3.62 9.80
N ASP A 58 23.57 2.55 10.48
CA ASP A 58 23.47 1.17 10.02
C ASP A 58 22.01 0.75 9.87
N THR A 59 21.16 1.10 10.84
CA THR A 59 19.72 0.83 10.77
C THR A 59 19.09 1.53 9.56
N THR A 60 19.44 2.80 9.32
CA THR A 60 18.92 3.57 8.18
C THR A 60 19.40 2.98 6.85
N THR A 61 20.66 2.55 6.79
CA THR A 61 21.24 1.89 5.62
C THR A 61 20.58 0.54 5.36
N ALA A 62 20.31 -0.24 6.41
CA ALA A 62 19.62 -1.52 6.30
C ALA A 62 18.18 -1.33 5.77
N VAL A 63 17.45 -0.35 6.30
CA VAL A 63 16.10 -0.04 5.80
C VAL A 63 16.14 0.35 4.32
N LEU A 64 17.08 1.21 3.91
CA LEU A 64 17.23 1.58 2.50
C LEU A 64 17.53 0.36 1.61
N LYS A 65 18.46 -0.51 2.02
CA LYS A 65 18.76 -1.76 1.30
C LYS A 65 17.53 -2.64 1.15
N THR A 66 16.76 -2.83 2.22
CA THR A 66 15.53 -3.65 2.15
C THR A 66 14.49 -3.04 1.21
N LEU A 67 14.40 -1.71 1.12
CA LEU A 67 13.52 -1.05 0.16
C LEU A 67 14.00 -1.27 -1.28
N ASP A 68 15.30 -1.12 -1.53
CA ASP A 68 15.88 -1.37 -2.85
C ASP A 68 15.69 -2.82 -3.31
N GLU A 69 15.92 -3.78 -2.43
CA GLU A 69 15.66 -5.21 -2.69
C GLU A 69 14.18 -5.45 -3.02
N LYS A 70 13.26 -4.86 -2.25
CA LYS A 70 11.81 -4.97 -2.52
C LYS A 70 11.42 -4.37 -3.87
N ILE A 71 12.03 -3.25 -4.26
CA ILE A 71 11.80 -2.64 -5.57
C ILE A 71 12.28 -3.58 -6.69
N GLN A 72 13.46 -4.20 -6.53
CA GLN A 72 13.99 -5.15 -7.50
C GLN A 72 13.17 -6.44 -7.59
N GLU A 73 12.71 -6.97 -6.45
CA GLU A 73 11.78 -8.09 -6.40
C GLU A 73 10.48 -7.77 -7.15
N ILE A 74 9.88 -6.61 -6.92
CA ILE A 74 8.65 -6.19 -7.62
C ILE A 74 8.90 -6.02 -9.13
N ALA A 75 10.03 -5.42 -9.52
CA ALA A 75 10.35 -5.24 -10.93
C ALA A 75 10.58 -6.58 -11.65
N SER A 76 11.30 -7.52 -11.04
CA SER A 76 11.60 -8.84 -11.60
C SER A 76 10.36 -9.74 -11.64
N THR A 77 9.59 -9.78 -10.55
CA THR A 77 8.32 -10.51 -10.52
C THR A 77 7.30 -9.91 -11.48
N GLY A 78 7.22 -8.58 -11.57
CA GLY A 78 6.37 -7.91 -12.55
C GLY A 78 6.74 -8.24 -14.00
N ALA A 79 8.03 -8.33 -14.31
CA ALA A 79 8.50 -8.77 -15.63
C ALA A 79 8.17 -10.26 -15.88
N ALA A 80 8.36 -11.12 -14.88
CA ALA A 80 8.05 -12.54 -14.98
C ALA A 80 6.55 -12.82 -15.13
N VAL A 81 5.70 -12.07 -14.41
CA VAL A 81 4.25 -12.15 -14.51
C VAL A 81 3.78 -11.72 -15.90
N LYS A 82 4.30 -10.61 -16.44
CA LYS A 82 3.97 -10.18 -17.81
C LYS A 82 4.33 -11.23 -18.86
N LEU A 83 5.50 -11.84 -18.76
CA LEU A 83 5.90 -12.92 -19.67
C LEU A 83 4.99 -14.14 -19.53
N ALA A 84 4.64 -14.54 -18.30
CA ALA A 84 3.73 -15.66 -18.06
C ALA A 84 2.30 -15.36 -18.58
N GLU A 85 1.83 -14.11 -18.45
CA GLU A 85 0.56 -13.66 -19.01
C GLU A 85 0.58 -13.72 -20.53
N GLU A 86 1.64 -13.25 -21.19
CA GLU A 86 1.78 -13.33 -22.66
C GLU A 86 1.84 -14.78 -23.16
N GLU A 87 2.52 -15.68 -22.45
CA GLU A 87 2.56 -17.12 -22.78
C GLU A 87 1.20 -17.78 -22.57
N HIS A 88 0.52 -17.46 -21.46
CA HIS A 88 -0.82 -17.95 -21.18
C HIS A 88 -1.83 -17.43 -22.21
N GLU A 89 -1.73 -16.17 -22.62
CA GLU A 89 -2.57 -15.58 -23.65
C GLU A 89 -2.36 -16.26 -25.01
N LYS A 90 -1.10 -16.50 -25.42
CA LYS A 90 -0.79 -17.24 -26.65
C LYS A 90 -1.36 -18.66 -26.60
N ALA A 91 -1.24 -19.36 -25.48
CA ALA A 91 -1.80 -20.70 -25.30
C ALA A 91 -3.33 -20.68 -25.39
N LEU A 92 -3.98 -19.69 -24.78
CA LEU A 92 -5.43 -19.54 -24.82
C LEU A 92 -5.93 -19.22 -26.25
N GLN A 93 -5.22 -18.35 -26.97
CA GLN A 93 -5.51 -18.05 -28.38
C GLN A 93 -5.35 -19.28 -29.29
N ALA A 94 -4.31 -20.09 -29.08
CA ALA A 94 -4.10 -21.34 -29.84
C ALA A 94 -5.24 -22.34 -29.57
N ASN A 95 -5.59 -22.54 -28.30
CA ASN A 95 -6.69 -23.43 -27.91
C ASN A 95 -8.04 -22.97 -28.49
N LEU A 96 -8.33 -21.66 -28.48
CA LEU A 96 -9.56 -21.12 -29.09
C LEU A 96 -9.60 -21.38 -30.60
N LYS A 97 -8.49 -21.16 -31.32
CA LYS A 97 -8.41 -21.43 -32.77
C LYS A 97 -8.67 -22.91 -33.09
N GLU A 98 -8.05 -23.83 -32.35
CA GLU A 98 -8.30 -25.26 -32.55
C GLU A 98 -9.76 -25.66 -32.32
N VAL A 99 -10.42 -25.07 -31.31
CA VAL A 99 -11.85 -25.33 -31.05
C VAL A 99 -12.71 -24.78 -32.19
N PHE A 100 -12.40 -23.59 -32.72
CA PHE A 100 -13.09 -23.02 -33.88
C PHE A 100 -12.95 -23.90 -35.13
N ASP A 101 -11.74 -24.38 -35.42
CA ASP A 101 -11.50 -25.24 -36.59
C ASP A 101 -12.23 -26.59 -36.44
N LYS A 102 -12.21 -27.21 -35.25
CA LYS A 102 -12.99 -28.43 -34.96
C LYS A 102 -14.50 -28.21 -35.09
N GLN A 103 -15.02 -27.04 -34.70
CA GLN A 103 -16.43 -26.69 -34.88
C GLN A 103 -16.78 -26.44 -36.36
N LYS A 104 -15.88 -25.79 -37.11
CA LYS A 104 -16.03 -25.55 -38.55
C LYS A 104 -16.00 -26.85 -39.34
N GLU A 105 -15.10 -27.78 -39.01
CA GLU A 105 -15.08 -29.12 -39.60
C GLU A 105 -16.33 -29.93 -39.26
N LYS A 106 -16.84 -29.84 -38.01
CA LYS A 106 -18.14 -30.47 -37.66
C LYS A 106 -19.32 -29.85 -38.42
N ALA A 107 -19.28 -28.56 -38.74
CA ALA A 107 -20.29 -27.89 -39.55
C ALA A 107 -20.19 -28.24 -41.05
N LEU A 108 -18.99 -28.55 -41.55
CA LEU A 108 -18.74 -28.95 -42.95
C LEU A 108 -18.86 -30.48 -43.19
N GLY A 109 -18.75 -31.32 -42.16
CA GLY A 109 -18.92 -32.78 -42.23
C GLY A 109 -20.33 -33.31 -41.91
N GLY A 110 -21.26 -32.43 -41.54
CA GLY A 110 -22.65 -32.76 -41.16
C GLY A 110 -23.68 -32.48 -42.25
N GLY A 111 -23.39 -32.83 -43.51
CA GLY A 111 -24.36 -32.77 -44.59
C GLY A 111 -25.18 -34.05 -44.69
N GLY A 112 -26.38 -34.09 -44.07
CA GLY A 112 -27.24 -35.27 -44.15
C GLY A 112 -28.66 -35.13 -43.59
N GLY A 113 -29.52 -34.38 -44.29
CA GLY A 113 -30.96 -34.69 -44.42
C GLY A 113 -31.94 -34.16 -43.36
N GLY A 114 -32.95 -33.39 -43.80
CA GLY A 114 -34.12 -33.05 -42.96
C GLY A 114 -35.06 -32.02 -43.58
N LEU A 115 -36.03 -32.49 -44.35
CA LEU A 115 -37.05 -31.76 -45.11
C LEU A 115 -38.11 -31.07 -44.22
N MET A 116 -38.62 -29.91 -44.69
CA MET A 116 -39.94 -29.30 -44.44
C MET A 116 -40.44 -29.06 -42.99
N GLY A 117 -40.57 -27.78 -42.63
CA GLY A 117 -41.39 -27.30 -41.50
C GLY A 117 -42.04 -25.95 -41.80
N ARG A 118 -43.08 -25.95 -42.65
CA ARG A 118 -43.89 -24.77 -43.02
C ARG A 118 -44.99 -24.51 -41.98
N ARG A 119 -44.88 -23.43 -41.19
CA ARG A 119 -45.97 -22.66 -40.50
C ARG A 119 -45.33 -21.57 -39.64
N GLY A 120 -45.57 -20.27 -39.74
CA GLY A 120 -46.46 -19.45 -40.56
C GLY A 120 -46.31 -17.97 -40.16
N LEU A 121 -46.92 -17.09 -40.97
CA LEU A 121 -47.28 -15.68 -40.73
C LEU A 121 -46.19 -14.57 -40.82
N GLN A 122 -46.16 -13.96 -42.02
CA GLN A 122 -46.50 -12.55 -42.25
C GLN A 122 -45.79 -11.49 -41.38
N HIS A 123 -44.83 -10.74 -41.95
CA HIS A 123 -44.90 -9.27 -42.04
C HIS A 123 -43.73 -8.67 -42.87
N HIS A 124 -44.13 -7.83 -43.83
CA HIS A 124 -43.41 -6.70 -44.45
C HIS A 124 -42.27 -6.94 -45.46
N MET A 125 -42.48 -6.33 -46.63
CA MET A 125 -41.64 -6.29 -47.83
C MET A 125 -40.74 -5.05 -47.76
N GLY A 126 -39.43 -5.17 -48.04
CA GLY A 126 -38.57 -3.99 -48.25
C GLY A 126 -37.05 -4.22 -48.15
N HIS A 127 -36.41 -4.30 -49.32
CA HIS A 127 -35.05 -3.83 -49.66
C HIS A 127 -33.75 -4.48 -49.13
N SER A 128 -32.99 -5.00 -50.12
CA SER A 128 -31.53 -4.91 -50.36
C SER A 128 -30.50 -5.44 -49.36
N GLU A 129 -29.82 -6.50 -49.81
CA GLU A 129 -28.37 -6.75 -49.78
C GLU A 129 -27.48 -5.87 -48.87
N ARG A 130 -26.85 -6.48 -47.86
CA ARG A 130 -25.39 -6.68 -47.71
C ARG A 130 -25.00 -6.90 -46.24
N ASP A 131 -24.12 -7.87 -46.05
CA ASP A 131 -23.17 -8.01 -44.96
C ASP A 131 -23.73 -8.15 -43.53
N ARG A 132 -24.10 -9.38 -43.16
CA ARG A 132 -23.89 -9.83 -41.79
C ARG A 132 -22.40 -10.05 -41.59
N ASP A 133 -21.71 -9.00 -41.16
CA ASP A 133 -20.34 -9.11 -40.68
C ASP A 133 -20.38 -9.88 -39.34
N PRO A 134 -19.80 -11.09 -39.24
CA PRO A 134 -19.76 -11.80 -37.98
C PRO A 134 -18.51 -11.36 -37.22
N MET A 135 -18.73 -10.73 -36.07
CA MET A 135 -17.76 -10.52 -34.98
C MET A 135 -16.79 -9.33 -35.12
N HIS A 136 -17.32 -8.12 -34.90
CA HIS A 136 -16.56 -7.04 -34.26
C HIS A 136 -16.62 -7.28 -32.74
N MET A 137 -15.72 -8.12 -32.21
CA MET A 137 -15.54 -8.25 -30.77
C MET A 137 -14.64 -7.09 -30.32
N ASP A 138 -15.24 -6.11 -29.62
CA ASP A 138 -14.47 -5.10 -28.90
C ASP A 138 -13.51 -5.81 -27.94
N VAL A 139 -12.22 -5.61 -28.15
CA VAL A 139 -11.18 -6.02 -27.21
C VAL A 139 -11.32 -5.09 -26.01
N ASP A 140 -11.67 -5.63 -24.84
CA ASP A 140 -11.91 -4.88 -23.61
C ASP A 140 -10.76 -3.87 -23.35
N GLU A 141 -11.06 -2.59 -23.48
CA GLU A 141 -10.20 -1.51 -23.00
C GLU A 141 -10.24 -1.53 -21.46
N PRO A 142 -9.08 -1.63 -20.77
CA PRO A 142 -9.08 -1.76 -19.32
C PRO A 142 -9.66 -0.49 -18.68
N PRO A 143 -10.51 -0.62 -17.65
CA PRO A 143 -11.17 0.54 -17.04
C PRO A 143 -10.11 1.44 -16.39
N GLU A 144 -10.03 2.69 -16.87
CA GLU A 144 -9.29 3.75 -16.18
C GLU A 144 -9.85 3.89 -14.75
N THR A 145 -9.03 3.51 -13.77
CA THR A 145 -9.37 3.67 -12.37
C THR A 145 -9.52 5.16 -12.05
N SER A 146 -10.77 5.55 -11.80
CA SER A 146 -11.17 6.87 -11.33
C SER A 146 -10.33 7.29 -10.12
N LYS A 147 -9.51 8.32 -10.33
CA LYS A 147 -8.62 8.91 -9.31
C LYS A 147 -9.45 9.68 -8.28
N GLY A 148 -9.94 8.97 -7.27
CA GLY A 148 -10.57 9.54 -6.08
C GLY A 148 -9.58 10.39 -5.29
N LYS A 149 -9.76 11.71 -5.36
CA LYS A 149 -9.09 12.71 -4.52
C LYS A 149 -9.40 12.47 -3.05
N ASN A 150 -8.39 12.11 -2.26
CA ASN A 150 -8.35 12.40 -0.82
C ASN A 150 -6.91 12.31 -0.31
N ARG A 151 -6.10 13.34 -0.59
CA ARG A 151 -4.86 13.58 0.16
C ARG A 151 -5.25 14.16 1.52
N LYS A 152 -5.66 13.28 2.43
CA LYS A 152 -5.67 13.61 3.86
C LYS A 152 -4.21 13.86 4.25
N ARG A 153 -3.99 14.96 4.96
CA ARG A 153 -2.69 15.46 5.40
C ARG A 153 -1.94 14.33 6.10
N GLU A 154 -0.88 13.84 5.47
CA GLU A 154 0.00 12.85 6.08
C GLU A 154 0.78 13.54 7.20
N ILE A 155 0.31 13.33 8.44
CA ILE A 155 1.18 13.39 9.60
C ILE A 155 2.20 12.26 9.36
N PRO A 156 3.52 12.52 9.40
CA PRO A 156 4.51 11.53 9.01
C PRO A 156 4.26 10.25 9.77
N PHE A 157 4.13 9.14 9.03
CA PHE A 157 3.74 7.81 9.52
C PHE A 157 4.52 7.40 10.78
N LEU A 158 5.74 7.88 10.93
CA LEU A 158 6.62 7.70 12.09
C LEU A 158 6.02 8.26 13.40
N ILE A 159 5.35 9.42 13.37
CA ILE A 159 4.69 10.01 14.55
C ILE A 159 3.48 9.16 14.96
N ALA A 160 2.68 8.71 13.99
CA ALA A 160 1.52 7.86 14.27
C ALA A 160 1.92 6.50 14.84
N ILE A 161 3.00 5.90 14.32
CA ILE A 161 3.58 4.66 14.85
C ILE A 161 4.10 4.90 16.28
N TYR A 162 4.86 5.98 16.51
CA TYR A 162 5.39 6.30 17.83
C TYR A 162 4.28 6.50 18.88
N PHE A 163 3.22 7.26 18.56
CA PHE A 163 2.08 7.43 19.47
C PHE A 163 1.29 6.13 19.68
N SER A 164 1.12 5.31 18.65
CA SER A 164 0.42 4.02 18.76
C SER A 164 1.19 3.02 19.63
N LEU A 165 2.51 2.89 19.43
CA LEU A 165 3.35 2.04 20.29
C LEU A 165 3.45 2.56 21.72
N ARG A 166 3.55 3.89 21.92
CA ARG A 166 3.58 4.50 23.26
C ARG A 166 2.27 4.25 24.02
N ARG A 167 1.12 4.34 23.32
CA ARG A 167 -0.20 4.03 23.89
C ARG A 167 -0.34 2.55 24.26
N ALA A 168 0.10 1.65 23.38
CA ALA A 168 0.08 0.22 23.64
C ALA A 168 0.98 -0.18 24.84
N SER A 169 2.14 0.47 25.00
CA SER A 169 3.05 0.25 26.12
C SER A 169 2.46 0.72 27.47
N GLN A 170 1.81 1.90 27.50
CA GLN A 170 1.10 2.41 28.69
C GLN A 170 -0.06 1.49 29.11
N GLU A 171 -0.84 0.99 28.15
CA GLU A 171 -1.93 0.04 28.42
C GLU A 171 -1.40 -1.29 28.99
N ALA A 172 -0.28 -1.79 28.47
CA ALA A 172 0.37 -3.00 28.98
C ALA A 172 0.82 -2.82 30.43
N GLN A 173 1.51 -1.72 30.75
CA GLN A 173 1.97 -1.44 32.12
C GLN A 173 0.81 -1.25 33.12
N SER A 174 -0.31 -0.68 32.68
CA SER A 174 -1.51 -0.53 33.53
C SER A 174 -2.15 -1.89 33.88
N LYS A 175 -2.12 -2.86 32.95
CA LYS A 175 -2.66 -4.22 33.16
C LYS A 175 -1.77 -5.04 34.09
N THR A 176 -0.44 -4.92 33.99
CA THR A 176 0.49 -5.62 34.90
C THR A 176 0.39 -5.09 36.33
N ARG A 177 0.21 -3.77 36.50
CA ARG A 177 0.09 -3.13 37.82
C ARG A 177 -1.25 -3.41 38.53
N LYS A 178 -2.31 -3.75 37.78
CA LYS A 178 -3.59 -4.23 38.34
C LYS A 178 -3.58 -5.72 38.67
N ARG A 179 -2.72 -6.51 38.01
CA ARG A 179 -2.58 -7.95 38.26
C ARG A 179 -1.71 -8.26 39.49
N ASN A 180 -0.74 -7.40 39.82
CA ASN A 180 0.07 -7.48 41.05
C ASN A 180 -0.56 -6.84 42.30
N ARG A 181 -1.87 -6.52 42.25
CA ARG A 181 -2.61 -5.91 43.38
C ARG A 181 -3.74 -6.79 43.93
N PHE A 182 -3.69 -8.08 43.65
CA PHE A 182 -4.46 -9.14 44.30
C PHE A 182 -3.49 -10.20 44.85
#